data_AF-A0A5B0W598-F1
#
_entry.id   AF-A0A5B0W598-F1
#
_cell.length_a   1.000
_cell.length_b   1.000
_cell.length_c   1.000
_cell.angle_alpha   90.00
_cell.angle_beta   90.00
_cell.angle_gamma   90.00
#
_symmetry.space_group_name_H-M   'P 1'
#
loop_
_entity.id
_entity.type
_entity.pdbx_description
1 polymer ?
#
loop_
_entity_poly.entity_id
_entity_poly.type
_entity_poly.pdbx_seq_one_letter_code
_entity_poly.pdbx_strand_id
1 'polypeptide(L)'
;MLVKSFTDELAWKVQRQLVNSYFRGQASQSNSLKSLLQATRNILAGQEIMSERLEDVENKLESQITLDSGQQRRLQGAINKKVCGYEPDKPSRPGLFRQLHKEIKDRWNVPSYKDVLRHDLQDVLNYVAAWVPIHREE
;
A
#
# COMPACT_ATOMS: atom_id res chain seq x y z
N MET A 1 42.63 15.85 -72.91
CA MET A 1 41.40 15.40 -72.21
C MET A 1 41.65 15.28 -70.69
N LEU A 2 42.03 16.36 -70.00
CA LEU A 2 42.42 16.32 -68.57
C LEU A 2 41.46 17.06 -67.62
N VAL A 3 40.44 17.73 -68.16
CA VAL A 3 39.57 18.63 -67.37
C VAL A 3 38.39 17.88 -66.74
N LYS A 4 37.96 16.74 -67.31
CA LYS A 4 36.79 15.98 -66.81
C LYS A 4 37.10 15.09 -65.59
N SER A 5 38.32 14.60 -65.42
CA SER A 5 38.69 13.69 -64.31
C SER A 5 38.90 14.42 -62.98
N PHE A 6 39.41 15.66 -63.02
CA PHE A 6 39.64 16.47 -61.82
C PHE A 6 38.32 16.90 -61.18
N THR A 7 37.29 17.16 -62.00
CA THR A 7 35.92 17.44 -61.53
C THR A 7 35.23 16.20 -60.99
N ASP A 8 35.54 15.02 -61.50
CA ASP A 8 34.93 13.75 -61.09
C ASP A 8 35.43 13.28 -59.72
N GLU A 9 36.73 13.36 -59.44
CA GLU A 9 37.26 13.03 -58.11
C GLU A 9 36.76 13.98 -57.02
N LEU A 10 36.62 15.26 -57.36
CA LEU A 10 36.15 16.29 -56.44
C LEU A 10 34.64 16.12 -56.19
N ALA A 11 33.87 15.82 -57.23
CA ALA A 11 32.47 15.44 -57.10
C ALA A 11 32.28 14.18 -56.25
N TRP A 12 33.10 13.14 -56.46
CA TRP A 12 33.05 11.91 -55.67
C TRP A 12 33.39 12.14 -54.19
N LYS A 13 34.37 13.01 -53.89
CA LYS A 13 34.70 13.40 -52.51
C LYS A 13 33.55 14.16 -51.84
N VAL A 14 32.96 15.13 -52.53
CA VAL A 14 31.83 15.92 -52.02
C VAL A 14 30.61 15.02 -51.77
N GLN A 15 30.28 14.15 -52.71
CA GLN A 15 29.19 13.19 -52.56
C GLN A 15 29.41 12.27 -51.36
N ARG A 16 30.61 11.72 -51.20
CA ARG A 16 30.95 10.83 -50.08
C ARG A 16 30.88 11.57 -48.74
N GLN A 17 31.27 12.85 -48.68
CA GLN A 17 31.13 13.68 -47.48
C GLN A 17 29.66 13.92 -47.11
N LEU A 18 28.80 14.25 -48.07
CA LEU A 18 27.36 14.46 -47.86
C LEU A 18 26.65 13.17 -47.41
N VAL A 19 26.97 12.04 -48.04
CA VAL A 19 26.44 10.72 -47.66
C VAL A 19 26.87 10.37 -46.23
N ASN A 20 28.15 10.56 -45.91
CA ASN A 20 28.68 10.27 -44.57
C ASN A 20 28.14 11.22 -43.48
N SER A 21 27.82 12.47 -43.81
CA SER A 21 27.20 13.39 -42.85
C SER A 21 25.74 13.02 -42.60
N TYR A 22 24.98 12.68 -43.64
CA TYR A 22 23.60 12.20 -43.54
C TYR A 22 23.50 10.93 -42.66
N PHE A 23 24.27 9.89 -42.99
CA PHE A 23 24.22 8.63 -42.23
C PHE A 23 24.74 8.76 -40.80
N ARG A 24 25.67 9.70 -40.53
CA ARG A 24 26.08 10.02 -39.14
C ARG A 24 24.96 10.68 -38.34
N GLY A 25 24.24 11.63 -38.93
CA GLY A 25 23.08 12.26 -38.30
C GLY A 25 22.00 11.24 -37.97
N GLN A 26 21.72 10.33 -38.92
CA GLN A 26 20.74 9.25 -38.75
C GLN A 26 21.17 8.24 -37.66
N ALA A 27 22.44 7.84 -37.62
CA ALA A 27 22.96 6.96 -36.57
C ALA A 27 22.91 7.62 -35.18
N SER A 28 23.22 8.92 -35.08
CA SER A 28 23.12 9.68 -33.84
C SER A 28 21.68 9.73 -33.31
N GLN A 29 20.71 10.02 -34.19
CA GLN A 29 19.28 9.97 -33.84
C GLN A 29 18.81 8.56 -33.46
N SER A 30 19.28 7.51 -34.13
CA SER A 30 18.95 6.13 -33.77
C SER A 30 19.48 5.78 -32.38
N ASN A 31 20.69 6.22 -32.04
CA ASN A 31 21.29 5.98 -30.73
C ASN A 31 20.58 6.75 -29.62
N SER A 32 20.14 7.99 -29.86
CA SER A 32 19.35 8.75 -28.88
C SER A 32 17.96 8.15 -28.65
N LEU A 33 17.32 7.62 -29.70
CA LEU A 33 16.05 6.89 -29.55
C LEU A 33 16.22 5.60 -28.76
N LYS A 34 17.31 4.85 -29.00
CA LYS A 34 17.62 3.64 -28.22
C LYS A 34 17.88 3.96 -26.74
N SER A 35 18.63 5.02 -26.44
CA SER A 35 18.89 5.41 -25.05
C SER A 35 17.62 5.89 -24.35
N LEU A 36 16.74 6.61 -25.05
CA LEU A 36 15.43 7.01 -24.53
C LEU A 36 14.57 5.76 -24.23
N LEU A 37 14.47 4.81 -25.16
CA LEU A 37 13.72 3.56 -24.96
C LEU A 37 14.27 2.74 -23.78
N GLN A 38 15.59 2.70 -23.61
CA GLN A 38 16.22 2.04 -22.46
C GLN A 38 15.86 2.74 -21.14
N ALA A 39 15.91 4.07 -21.12
CA ALA A 39 15.51 4.86 -19.96
C ALA A 39 14.02 4.65 -19.62
N THR A 40 13.14 4.65 -20.62
CA THR A 40 11.71 4.39 -20.43
C THR A 40 11.47 2.97 -19.88
N ARG A 41 12.18 1.94 -20.38
CA ARG A 41 12.08 0.59 -19.81
C ARG A 41 12.51 0.54 -18.35
N ASN A 42 13.61 1.21 -18.00
CA ASN A 42 14.11 1.24 -16.62
C ASN A 42 13.11 1.95 -15.69
N ILE A 43 12.47 3.03 -16.16
CA ILE A 43 11.43 3.74 -15.41
C ILE A 43 10.22 2.83 -15.19
N LEU A 44 9.75 2.14 -16.23
CA LEU A 44 8.61 1.22 -16.12
C LEU A 44 8.89 0.06 -15.16
N ALA A 45 10.08 -0.55 -15.25
CA ALA A 45 10.50 -1.61 -14.32
C ALA A 45 10.60 -1.08 -12.87
N GLY A 46 11.12 0.14 -12.69
CA GLY A 46 11.16 0.78 -11.38
C GLY A 46 9.77 1.10 -10.82
N GLN A 47 8.80 1.42 -11.69
CA GLN A 47 7.42 1.69 -11.30
C GLN A 47 6.73 0.42 -10.77
N GLU A 48 6.93 -0.72 -11.42
CA GLU A 48 6.36 -2.00 -11.00
C GLU A 48 6.85 -2.41 -9.60
N ILE A 49 8.16 -2.29 -9.35
CA ILE A 49 8.76 -2.54 -8.03
C ILE A 49 8.22 -1.55 -6.97
N MET A 50 8.02 -0.28 -7.33
CA MET A 50 7.45 0.69 -6.39
C MET A 50 6.00 0.38 -6.04
N SER A 51 5.19 -0.06 -7.01
CA SER A 51 3.81 -0.50 -6.78
C SER A 51 3.75 -1.69 -5.83
N GLU A 52 4.57 -2.72 -6.04
CA GLU A 52 4.65 -3.88 -5.14
C GLU A 52 5.04 -3.46 -3.71
N ARG A 53 6.04 -2.58 -3.57
CA ARG A 53 6.46 -2.08 -2.25
C ARG A 53 5.40 -1.21 -1.59
N LEU A 54 4.59 -0.47 -2.36
CA LEU A 54 3.48 0.32 -1.82
C LEU A 54 2.39 -0.59 -1.28
N GLU A 55 1.99 -1.62 -2.02
CA GLU A 55 1.02 -2.63 -1.54
C GLU A 55 1.52 -3.29 -0.25
N ASP A 56 2.80 -3.64 -0.19
CA ASP A 56 3.43 -4.20 0.99
C ASP A 56 3.38 -3.27 2.21
N VAL A 57 3.58 -1.97 1.99
CA VAL A 57 3.51 -0.94 3.02
C VAL A 57 2.07 -0.70 3.45
N GLU A 58 1.13 -0.65 2.52
CA GLU A 58 -0.31 -0.55 2.81
C GLU A 58 -0.78 -1.73 3.66
N ASN A 59 -0.43 -2.96 3.27
CA ASN A 59 -0.74 -4.16 4.03
C ASN A 59 -0.14 -4.13 5.45
N LYS A 60 1.13 -3.70 5.58
CA LYS A 60 1.79 -3.57 6.90
C LYS A 60 1.14 -2.47 7.75
N LEU A 61 0.76 -1.36 7.13
CA LEU A 61 0.08 -0.25 7.79
C LEU A 61 -1.30 -0.67 8.31
N GLU A 62 -2.09 -1.39 7.52
CA GLU A 62 -3.40 -1.90 7.94
C GLU A 62 -3.29 -2.95 9.05
N SER A 63 -2.24 -3.78 9.03
CA SER A 63 -2.03 -4.85 10.00
C SER A 63 -1.59 -4.40 11.41
N GLN A 64 -1.07 -3.18 11.59
CA GLN A 64 -0.39 -2.79 12.84
C GLN A 64 -0.92 -1.52 13.52
N ILE A 65 -1.92 -0.84 12.97
CA ILE A 65 -2.47 0.36 13.63
C ILE A 65 -3.44 -0.07 14.74
N THR A 66 -3.06 0.13 15.99
CA THR A 66 -3.95 0.05 17.15
C THR A 66 -5.02 1.15 17.11
N LEU A 67 -6.14 0.94 17.82
CA LEU A 67 -7.22 1.95 17.91
C LEU A 67 -6.72 3.34 18.33
N ASP A 68 -7.24 4.38 17.67
CA ASP A 68 -7.09 5.76 18.15
C ASP A 68 -7.97 6.03 19.39
N SER A 69 -7.74 7.15 20.08
CA SER A 69 -8.45 7.49 21.32
C SER A 69 -9.97 7.64 21.14
N GLY A 70 -10.42 8.08 19.96
CA GLY A 70 -11.85 8.16 19.62
C GLY A 70 -12.46 6.78 19.40
N GLN A 71 -11.75 5.90 18.69
CA GLN A 71 -12.13 4.51 18.46
C GLN A 71 -12.18 3.71 19.76
N GLN A 72 -11.20 3.87 20.65
CA GLN A 72 -11.22 3.28 21.98
C GLN A 72 -12.45 3.74 22.78
N ARG A 73 -12.80 5.03 22.72
CA ARG A 73 -13.98 5.59 23.38
C ARG A 73 -15.28 5.04 22.79
N ARG A 74 -15.34 4.85 21.47
CA ARG A 74 -16.48 4.23 20.78
C ARG A 74 -16.68 2.79 21.22
N LEU A 75 -15.62 1.99 21.25
CA LEU A 75 -15.66 0.60 21.73
C LEU A 75 -16.10 0.56 23.21
N GLN A 76 -15.49 1.37 24.06
CA GLN A 76 -15.87 1.46 25.47
C GLN A 76 -17.34 1.87 25.65
N GLY A 77 -17.84 2.80 24.83
CA GLY A 77 -19.25 3.20 24.82
C GLY A 77 -20.18 2.05 24.44
N ALA A 78 -19.82 1.26 23.42
CA ALA A 78 -20.59 0.08 23.01
C ALA A 78 -20.63 -0.98 24.13
N ILE A 79 -19.50 -1.23 24.78
CA ILE A 79 -19.38 -2.14 25.92
C ILE A 79 -20.28 -1.69 27.07
N ASN A 80 -20.17 -0.41 27.46
CA ASN A 80 -21.00 0.15 28.52
C ASN A 80 -22.49 0.06 28.19
N LYS A 81 -22.88 0.40 26.96
CA LYS A 81 -24.27 0.31 26.51
C LYS A 81 -24.79 -1.13 26.57
N LYS A 82 -23.98 -2.10 26.18
CA LYS A 82 -24.34 -3.52 26.21
C LYS A 82 -24.51 -4.03 27.64
N VAL A 83 -23.52 -3.83 28.50
CA VAL A 83 -23.55 -4.32 29.89
C VAL A 83 -24.64 -3.64 30.71
N CYS A 84 -24.78 -2.32 30.60
CA CYS A 84 -25.83 -1.58 31.31
C CYS A 84 -27.23 -1.84 30.75
N GLY A 85 -27.35 -2.20 29.46
CA GLY A 85 -28.62 -2.58 28.84
C GLY A 85 -29.04 -4.01 29.19
N TYR A 86 -28.10 -4.90 29.46
CA TYR A 86 -28.36 -6.26 29.92
C TYR A 86 -28.72 -6.28 31.41
N GLU A 87 -27.93 -5.61 32.26
CA GLU A 87 -28.09 -5.65 33.72
C GLU A 87 -28.32 -4.25 34.32
N PRO A 88 -29.54 -3.94 34.79
CA PRO A 88 -29.84 -2.67 35.46
C PRO A 88 -29.18 -2.57 36.84
N ASP A 89 -28.87 -3.71 37.50
CA ASP A 89 -28.26 -3.72 38.82
C ASP A 89 -26.76 -3.38 38.78
N LYS A 90 -26.41 -2.25 39.38
CA LYS A 90 -25.00 -1.80 39.52
C LYS A 90 -24.05 -2.84 40.13
N PRO A 91 -24.39 -3.58 41.20
CA PRO A 91 -23.43 -4.50 41.83
C PRO A 91 -23.08 -5.72 40.98
N SER A 92 -23.95 -6.12 40.04
CA SER A 92 -23.76 -7.31 39.20
C SER A 92 -22.94 -7.03 37.92
N ARG A 93 -22.79 -5.75 37.54
CA ARG A 93 -22.06 -5.33 36.33
C ARG A 93 -20.55 -5.61 36.30
N PRO A 94 -19.79 -5.48 37.41
CA PRO A 94 -18.34 -5.68 37.38
C PRO A 94 -17.93 -7.06 36.86
N GLY A 95 -18.72 -8.09 37.17
CA GLY A 95 -18.51 -9.45 36.64
C GLY A 95 -18.66 -9.50 35.12
N LEU A 96 -19.74 -8.92 34.59
CA LEU A 96 -20.03 -8.85 33.15
C LEU A 96 -18.97 -8.07 32.37
N PHE A 97 -18.51 -6.93 32.91
CA PHE A 97 -17.41 -6.17 32.31
C PHE A 97 -16.12 -6.98 32.25
N ARG A 98 -15.77 -7.67 33.34
CA ARG A 98 -14.57 -8.50 33.39
C ARG A 98 -14.63 -9.65 32.38
N GLN A 99 -15.80 -10.28 32.26
CA GLN A 99 -16.04 -11.36 31.31
C GLN A 99 -15.89 -10.88 29.86
N LEU A 100 -16.63 -9.83 29.49
CA LEU A 100 -16.60 -9.32 28.12
C LEU A 100 -15.22 -8.78 27.73
N HIS A 101 -14.52 -8.07 28.64
CA HIS A 101 -13.14 -7.66 28.38
C HIS A 101 -12.20 -8.86 28.21
N LYS A 102 -12.38 -9.94 28.98
CA LYS A 102 -11.57 -11.16 28.82
C LYS A 102 -11.83 -11.81 27.45
N GLU A 103 -13.09 -11.97 27.07
CA GLU A 103 -13.45 -12.59 25.79
C GLU A 103 -12.96 -11.80 24.59
N ILE A 104 -12.97 -10.46 24.64
CA ILE A 104 -12.37 -9.63 23.58
C ILE A 104 -10.85 -9.88 23.51
N LYS A 105 -10.16 -9.88 24.64
CA LYS A 105 -8.71 -10.16 24.63
C LYS A 105 -8.38 -11.54 24.09
N ASP A 106 -9.14 -12.56 24.50
CA ASP A 106 -8.90 -13.95 24.11
C ASP A 106 -9.22 -14.17 22.62
N ARG A 107 -10.27 -13.54 22.07
CA ARG A 107 -10.68 -13.71 20.66
C ARG A 107 -9.77 -12.99 19.67
N TRP A 108 -9.35 -11.76 19.99
CA TRP A 108 -8.47 -10.97 19.12
C TRP A 108 -6.99 -11.10 19.48
N ASN A 109 -6.65 -11.96 20.45
CA ASN A 109 -5.29 -12.20 20.92
C ASN A 109 -4.54 -10.91 21.29
N VAL A 110 -5.20 -10.03 22.03
CA VAL A 110 -4.66 -8.72 22.44
C VAL A 110 -4.44 -8.63 23.97
N PRO A 111 -3.38 -7.97 24.45
CA PRO A 111 -3.14 -7.79 25.89
C PRO A 111 -4.23 -6.97 26.59
N SER A 112 -4.81 -6.01 25.87
CA SER A 112 -5.91 -5.16 26.31
C SER A 112 -6.95 -5.02 25.21
N TYR A 113 -8.21 -4.89 25.56
CA TYR A 113 -9.27 -4.57 24.59
C TYR A 113 -9.05 -3.21 23.89
N LYS A 114 -8.18 -2.35 24.45
CA LYS A 114 -7.78 -1.07 23.86
C LYS A 114 -6.75 -1.22 22.73
N ASP A 115 -6.06 -2.35 22.70
CA ASP A 115 -4.99 -2.67 21.74
C ASP A 115 -5.53 -3.41 20.51
N VAL A 116 -6.86 -3.51 20.39
CA VAL A 116 -7.54 -4.01 19.19
C VAL A 116 -7.04 -3.25 17.95
N LEU A 117 -6.88 -3.95 16.84
CA LEU A 117 -6.43 -3.35 15.60
C LEU A 117 -7.55 -2.54 14.96
N ARG A 118 -7.18 -1.49 14.22
CA ARG A 118 -8.14 -0.57 13.60
C ARG A 118 -9.09 -1.26 12.63
N HIS A 119 -8.58 -2.24 11.86
CA HIS A 119 -9.39 -3.00 10.92
C HIS A 119 -10.40 -3.93 11.64
N ASP A 120 -10.04 -4.46 12.81
CA ASP A 120 -10.89 -5.33 13.62
C ASP A 120 -11.99 -4.60 14.39
N LEU A 121 -11.95 -3.26 14.46
CA LEU A 121 -12.88 -2.47 15.27
C LEU A 121 -14.34 -2.81 14.98
N GLN A 122 -14.69 -2.96 13.70
CA GLN A 122 -16.07 -3.24 13.32
C GLN A 122 -16.52 -4.64 13.76
N ASP A 123 -15.64 -5.63 13.68
CA ASP A 123 -15.91 -7.00 14.12
C ASP A 123 -16.05 -7.09 15.64
N VAL A 124 -15.21 -6.36 16.38
CA VAL A 124 -15.37 -6.26 17.85
C VAL A 124 -16.70 -5.60 18.20
N LEU A 125 -17.10 -4.53 17.51
CA LEU A 125 -18.38 -3.88 17.76
C LEU A 125 -19.56 -4.82 17.47
N ASN A 126 -19.50 -5.58 16.38
CA ASN A 126 -20.51 -6.59 16.04
C ASN A 126 -20.57 -7.68 17.11
N TYR A 127 -19.42 -8.15 17.60
CA TYR A 127 -19.36 -9.11 18.69
C TYR A 127 -19.97 -8.57 19.98
N VAL A 128 -19.61 -7.35 20.40
CA VAL A 128 -20.18 -6.71 21.58
C VAL A 128 -21.70 -6.56 21.44
N ALA A 129 -22.20 -6.23 20.25
CA ALA A 129 -23.64 -6.15 20.00
C ALA A 129 -24.34 -7.51 20.16
N ALA A 130 -23.72 -8.59 19.66
CA ALA A 130 -24.25 -9.96 19.74
C ALA A 130 -23.95 -10.69 21.07
N TRP A 131 -23.09 -10.12 21.92
CA TRP A 131 -22.59 -10.80 23.11
C TRP A 131 -23.70 -11.20 24.10
N VAL A 132 -23.55 -12.38 24.70
CA VAL A 132 -24.42 -12.91 25.75
C VAL A 132 -23.53 -13.41 26.90
N PRO A 133 -23.81 -13.04 28.17
CA PRO A 133 -23.00 -13.48 29.28
C PRO A 133 -23.16 -14.96 29.54
N ILE A 134 -22.02 -15.65 29.68
CA ILE A 134 -22.00 -17.03 30.16
C ILE A 134 -22.25 -17.01 31.67
N HIS A 135 -23.43 -17.47 32.08
CA HIS A 135 -23.72 -17.72 33.49
C HIS A 135 -22.99 -18.99 33.87
N ARG A 136 -21.90 -18.85 34.61
CA ARG A 136 -21.27 -20.01 35.25
C ARG A 136 -22.10 -20.29 36.49
N GLU A 137 -23.05 -21.22 36.36
CA GLU A 137 -23.68 -21.85 37.54
C GLU A 137 -22.54 -22.54 38.31
N GLU A 138 -22.21 -22.01 39.49
CA GLU A 138 -21.35 -22.66 40.48
C GLU A 138 -22.21 -23.39 41.51
#